data_AF-A0A1R4FNK8-F1
#
_entry.id   AF-A0A1R4FNK8-F1
#
_cell.length_a   1.000
_cell.length_b   1.000
_cell.length_c   1.000
_cell.angle_alpha   90.00
_cell.angle_beta   90.00
_cell.angle_gamma   90.00
#
_symmetry.space_group_name_H-M   'P 1'
#
loop_
_entity.id
_entity.type
_entity.pdbx_description
1 polymer ?
#
loop_
_entity_poly.entity_id
_entity_poly.type
_entity_poly.pdbx_seq_one_letter_code
_entity_poly.pdbx_strand_id
1 'polypeptide(L)'
;MTVKPTATAAMLDLESAECVRDLRLRSDGVSTMLVRVGADLYEAHCAQGAARELLAAEVVATERSRHPHMTRIVDCWSEGETLVVLRPSCRQTLDDILRTHPRMPPGVAVTVLAPIAAAIGACHENGVAGIALRPTDIAITDNGTPMLRGHAVAAETESVTPHWAAASAAVQADRAEFSALVEVLFEAPSTAVVEAVARGDWRQVSSELMTMAPPAPVGSLRDVSNAQDAAADQKQQRGIRQTMTRRMLRREERRGMLSRVSGVLTQSTASFLNGVRAIRPKFWIVGGAGVAAVLAAAVAVVQIPDSTAQDAVEPTVSATTAPTMSSAQPTTAPTQSPSAPSLAPADADEPLEAVAVLLEERERCLDEQADECLRAILMQGSLLYADDLAGEPQWRYAPGSALELQQELGDAVIVSVAHEEQPASVLAVNTEAGWLLREVWVD
;
A
#
# COMPACT_ATOMS: atom_id res chain seq x y z
N MET A 1 6.83 -42.84 -14.39
CA MET A 1 5.66 -42.96 -13.49
C MET A 1 4.87 -41.68 -13.58
N THR A 2 3.79 -41.71 -14.36
CA THR A 2 2.89 -40.59 -14.62
C THR A 2 1.96 -40.42 -13.41
N VAL A 3 2.19 -39.39 -12.62
CA VAL A 3 1.29 -39.03 -11.52
C VAL A 3 0.04 -38.39 -12.15
N LYS A 4 -1.08 -39.12 -12.10
CA LYS A 4 -2.41 -38.59 -12.38
C LYS A 4 -2.73 -37.48 -11.35
N PRO A 5 -3.18 -36.29 -11.76
CA PRO A 5 -3.75 -35.35 -10.82
C PRO A 5 -5.15 -35.83 -10.40
N THR A 6 -5.26 -36.34 -9.18
CA THR A 6 -6.51 -36.57 -8.46
C THR A 6 -6.86 -35.32 -7.66
N ALA A 7 -7.74 -34.49 -8.20
CA ALA A 7 -8.71 -33.68 -7.47
C ALA A 7 -9.66 -33.04 -8.49
N THR A 8 -10.88 -33.56 -8.53
CA THR A 8 -12.00 -33.05 -9.31
C THR A 8 -12.26 -31.60 -8.90
N ALA A 9 -11.98 -30.64 -9.79
CA ALA A 9 -12.53 -29.29 -9.64
C ALA A 9 -14.04 -29.38 -9.88
N ALA A 10 -14.82 -29.45 -8.80
CA ALA A 10 -16.25 -29.28 -8.89
C ALA A 10 -16.52 -27.86 -9.44
N MET A 11 -17.23 -27.79 -10.56
CA MET A 11 -17.73 -26.55 -11.10
C MET A 11 -18.68 -25.95 -10.05
N LEU A 12 -18.34 -24.77 -9.52
CA LEU A 12 -19.15 -24.09 -8.51
C LEU A 12 -20.46 -23.64 -9.15
N ASP A 13 -21.58 -24.14 -8.63
CA ASP A 13 -22.90 -23.71 -9.04
C ASP A 13 -23.25 -22.37 -8.38
N LEU A 14 -22.81 -21.29 -9.03
CA LEU A 14 -23.03 -19.92 -8.58
C LEU A 14 -24.51 -19.50 -8.63
N GLU A 15 -25.43 -20.30 -9.21
CA GLU A 15 -26.88 -20.01 -9.14
C GLU A 15 -27.41 -20.11 -7.71
N SER A 16 -26.74 -20.87 -6.85
CA SER A 16 -27.08 -21.04 -5.44
C SER A 16 -26.45 -19.97 -4.51
N ALA A 17 -25.80 -18.96 -5.09
CA ALA A 17 -25.07 -17.95 -4.32
C ALA A 17 -26.02 -17.07 -3.47
N GLU A 18 -25.85 -17.10 -2.15
CA GLU A 18 -26.60 -16.28 -1.21
C GLU A 18 -25.66 -15.37 -0.41
N CYS A 19 -25.96 -14.07 -0.32
CA CYS A 19 -25.21 -13.16 0.54
C CYS A 19 -25.54 -13.45 2.01
N VAL A 20 -24.52 -13.82 2.79
CA VAL A 20 -24.68 -14.20 4.22
C VAL A 20 -24.32 -13.06 5.16
N ARG A 21 -23.49 -12.11 4.73
CA ARG A 21 -23.04 -10.99 5.56
C ARG A 21 -22.73 -9.75 4.73
N ASP A 22 -23.11 -8.60 5.28
CA ASP A 22 -22.96 -7.28 4.67
C ASP A 22 -21.54 -6.92 4.25
N LEU A 23 -21.50 -6.02 3.27
CA LEU A 23 -20.35 -5.45 2.60
C LEU A 23 -19.38 -4.78 3.59
N ARG A 24 -18.09 -5.13 3.52
CA ARG A 24 -17.00 -4.36 4.11
C ARG A 24 -16.22 -3.66 3.00
N LEU A 25 -16.24 -2.33 3.01
CA LEU A 25 -15.37 -1.53 2.16
C LEU A 25 -13.94 -1.58 2.71
N ARG A 26 -13.01 -2.09 1.91
CA ARG A 26 -11.58 -1.91 2.14
C ARG A 26 -11.20 -0.48 1.81
N SER A 27 -10.10 -0.01 2.38
CA SER A 27 -9.59 1.34 2.15
C SER A 27 -9.17 1.61 0.69
N ASP A 28 -8.90 0.56 -0.10
CA ASP A 28 -8.60 0.63 -1.56
C ASP A 28 -9.85 0.76 -2.43
N GLY A 29 -11.03 0.86 -1.84
CA GLY A 29 -12.30 0.88 -2.57
C GLY A 29 -12.77 -0.51 -3.03
N VAL A 30 -12.09 -1.59 -2.64
CA VAL A 30 -12.57 -2.96 -2.88
C VAL A 30 -13.62 -3.31 -1.83
N SER A 31 -14.82 -3.63 -2.29
CA SER A 31 -15.90 -4.08 -1.42
C SER A 31 -15.82 -5.59 -1.23
N THR A 32 -15.87 -6.08 0.01
CA THR A 32 -15.81 -7.51 0.31
C THR A 32 -17.12 -7.96 0.95
N MET A 33 -17.74 -9.03 0.45
CA MET A 33 -18.91 -9.65 1.07
C MET A 33 -18.72 -11.15 1.29
N LEU A 34 -19.46 -11.71 2.24
CA LEU A 34 -19.48 -13.16 2.45
C LEU A 34 -20.64 -13.77 1.69
N VAL A 35 -20.32 -14.70 0.78
CA VAL A 35 -21.28 -15.39 -0.08
C VAL A 35 -21.27 -16.87 0.24
N ARG A 36 -22.43 -17.48 0.38
CA ARG A 36 -22.58 -18.94 0.46
C ARG A 36 -22.83 -19.48 -0.93
N VAL A 37 -22.08 -20.49 -1.34
CA VAL A 37 -22.34 -21.24 -2.58
C VAL A 37 -22.47 -22.71 -2.19
N GLY A 38 -23.67 -23.27 -2.33
CA GLY A 38 -24.00 -24.56 -1.73
C GLY A 38 -23.80 -24.58 -0.21
N ALA A 39 -22.94 -25.48 0.28
CA ALA A 39 -22.62 -25.61 1.71
C ALA A 39 -21.44 -24.73 2.16
N ASP A 40 -20.67 -24.20 1.22
CA ASP A 40 -19.40 -23.53 1.47
C ASP A 40 -19.55 -22.00 1.50
N LEU A 41 -18.65 -21.33 2.23
CA LEU A 41 -18.60 -19.89 2.36
C LEU A 41 -17.38 -19.32 1.64
N TYR A 42 -17.60 -18.27 0.87
CA TYR A 42 -16.62 -17.57 0.07
C TYR A 42 -16.64 -16.07 0.38
N GLU A 43 -15.51 -15.43 0.17
CA GLU A 43 -15.40 -13.98 0.13
C GLU A 43 -15.44 -13.51 -1.32
N ALA A 44 -16.43 -12.70 -1.66
CA ALA A 44 -16.49 -12.03 -2.95
C ALA A 44 -15.93 -10.62 -2.80
N HIS A 45 -14.85 -10.34 -3.51
CA HIS A 45 -14.22 -9.02 -3.60
C HIS A 45 -14.66 -8.37 -4.90
N CYS A 46 -15.35 -7.24 -4.78
CA CYS A 46 -15.96 -6.50 -5.87
C CYS A 46 -15.30 -5.13 -5.97
N ALA A 47 -14.89 -4.72 -7.16
CA ALA A 47 -14.27 -3.42 -7.39
C ALA A 47 -14.68 -2.81 -8.73
N GLN A 48 -14.72 -1.48 -8.77
CA GLN A 48 -15.04 -0.65 -9.94
C GLN A 48 -14.02 0.49 -10.07
N GLY A 49 -13.97 1.15 -11.23
CA GLY A 49 -13.08 2.29 -11.46
C GLY A 49 -11.61 1.97 -11.18
N ALA A 50 -10.88 2.88 -10.52
CA ALA A 50 -9.47 2.66 -10.17
C ALA A 50 -9.25 1.42 -9.29
N ALA A 51 -10.17 1.12 -8.36
CA ALA A 51 -10.06 -0.06 -7.48
C ALA A 51 -10.12 -1.37 -8.26
N ARG A 52 -10.81 -1.39 -9.42
CA ARG A 52 -10.86 -2.55 -10.30
C ARG A 52 -9.49 -2.87 -10.89
N GLU A 53 -8.71 -1.86 -11.28
CA GLU A 53 -7.37 -2.05 -11.83
C GLU A 53 -6.43 -2.65 -10.78
N LEU A 54 -6.53 -2.18 -9.54
CA LEU A 54 -5.77 -2.72 -8.41
C LEU A 54 -6.15 -4.16 -8.11
N LEU A 55 -7.45 -4.47 -8.08
CA LEU A 55 -7.91 -5.84 -7.87
C LEU A 55 -7.52 -6.76 -9.04
N ALA A 56 -7.48 -6.26 -10.27
CA ALA A 56 -7.00 -7.03 -11.43
C ALA A 56 -5.50 -7.33 -11.33
N ALA A 57 -4.68 -6.35 -10.92
CA ALA A 57 -3.26 -6.56 -10.66
C ALA A 57 -3.05 -7.59 -9.53
N GLU A 58 -3.85 -7.52 -8.46
CA GLU A 58 -3.86 -8.49 -7.36
C GLU A 58 -4.15 -9.91 -7.85
N VAL A 59 -5.09 -10.08 -8.79
CA VAL A 59 -5.41 -11.37 -9.42
C VAL A 59 -4.22 -11.93 -10.19
N VAL A 60 -3.61 -11.12 -11.06
CA VAL A 60 -2.46 -11.55 -11.87
C VAL A 60 -1.29 -11.94 -10.99
N ALA A 61 -0.98 -11.13 -9.97
CA ALA A 61 0.12 -11.39 -9.05
C ALA A 61 -0.12 -12.66 -8.21
N THR A 62 -1.34 -12.88 -7.72
CA THR A 62 -1.72 -14.10 -7.00
C THR A 62 -1.58 -15.36 -7.87
N GLU A 63 -1.93 -15.25 -9.15
CA GLU A 63 -1.81 -16.35 -10.10
C GLU A 63 -0.36 -16.66 -10.49
N ARG A 64 0.51 -15.65 -10.56
CA ARG A 64 1.96 -15.81 -10.78
C ARG A 64 2.65 -16.48 -9.58
N SER A 65 2.20 -16.18 -8.37
CA SER A 65 2.87 -16.60 -7.13
C SER A 65 2.05 -17.59 -6.31
N ARG A 66 1.71 -18.74 -6.91
CA ARG A 66 0.96 -19.80 -6.20
C ARG A 66 1.85 -20.52 -5.20
N HIS A 67 1.47 -20.48 -3.92
CA HIS A 67 2.19 -21.16 -2.83
C HIS A 67 1.21 -21.87 -1.88
N PRO A 68 1.58 -23.01 -1.23
CA PRO A 68 0.70 -23.74 -0.31
C PRO A 68 0.16 -22.92 0.87
N HIS A 69 0.89 -21.88 1.27
CA HIS A 69 0.51 -20.96 2.35
C HIS A 69 -0.05 -19.63 1.85
N MET A 70 -0.63 -19.62 0.65
CA MET A 70 -1.36 -18.47 0.11
C MET A 70 -2.79 -18.89 -0.22
N THR A 71 -3.75 -18.00 0.04
CA THR A 71 -5.12 -18.22 -0.40
C THR A 71 -5.17 -18.20 -1.91
N ARG A 72 -5.85 -19.20 -2.49
CA ARG A 72 -6.07 -19.25 -3.93
C ARG A 72 -7.25 -18.37 -4.31
N ILE A 73 -7.22 -17.90 -5.54
CA ILE A 73 -8.43 -17.41 -6.21
C ILE A 73 -9.26 -18.63 -6.60
N VAL A 74 -10.54 -18.61 -6.23
CA VAL A 74 -11.49 -19.67 -6.58
C VAL A 74 -12.00 -19.42 -7.99
N ASP A 75 -12.44 -18.19 -8.24
CA ASP A 75 -12.91 -17.75 -9.53
C ASP A 75 -12.81 -16.21 -9.64
N CYS A 76 -12.82 -15.68 -10.85
CA CYS A 76 -12.95 -14.24 -11.09
C CYS A 76 -13.67 -13.98 -12.42
N TRP A 77 -14.52 -12.95 -12.44
CA TRP A 77 -15.22 -12.53 -13.65
C TRP A 77 -15.46 -11.03 -13.64
N SER A 78 -15.73 -10.49 -14.82
CA SER A 78 -16.13 -9.11 -14.98
C SER A 78 -17.60 -9.03 -15.41
N GLU A 79 -18.37 -8.17 -14.75
CA GLU A 79 -19.73 -7.84 -15.16
C GLU A 79 -19.87 -6.32 -15.28
N GLY A 80 -20.00 -5.85 -16.53
CA GLY A 80 -19.83 -4.44 -16.85
C GLY A 80 -18.50 -3.90 -16.32
N GLU A 81 -18.57 -2.78 -15.60
CA GLU A 81 -17.42 -2.12 -14.98
C GLU A 81 -16.98 -2.76 -13.66
N THR A 82 -17.67 -3.78 -13.16
CA THR A 82 -17.32 -4.46 -11.91
C THR A 82 -16.44 -5.67 -12.17
N LEU A 83 -15.30 -5.75 -11.50
CA LEU A 83 -14.53 -7.00 -11.35
C LEU A 83 -14.94 -7.68 -10.05
N VAL A 84 -15.25 -8.96 -10.11
CA VAL A 84 -15.54 -9.80 -8.95
C VAL A 84 -14.52 -10.92 -8.86
N VAL A 85 -13.95 -11.10 -7.67
CA VAL A 85 -12.98 -12.15 -7.35
C VAL A 85 -13.50 -12.94 -6.15
N LEU A 86 -13.70 -14.24 -6.34
CA LEU A 86 -14.11 -15.19 -5.30
C LEU A 86 -12.88 -15.83 -4.65
N ARG A 87 -12.84 -15.83 -3.32
CA ARG A 87 -11.82 -16.50 -2.50
C ARG A 87 -12.48 -17.37 -1.44
N PRO A 88 -11.82 -18.43 -0.94
CA PRO A 88 -12.33 -19.19 0.19
C PRO A 88 -12.43 -18.27 1.39
N SER A 89 -13.55 -18.31 2.11
CA SER A 89 -13.68 -17.51 3.33
C SER A 89 -12.73 -18.02 4.42
N CYS A 90 -12.14 -17.09 5.16
CA CYS A 90 -11.42 -17.43 6.38
C CYS A 90 -12.33 -17.19 7.59
N ARG A 91 -12.46 -18.19 8.46
CA ARG A 91 -13.23 -18.07 9.70
C ARG A 91 -12.49 -17.29 10.78
N GLN A 92 -11.16 -17.38 10.78
CA GLN A 92 -10.31 -16.80 11.80
C GLN A 92 -9.04 -16.24 11.17
N THR A 93 -8.66 -15.04 11.59
CA THR A 93 -7.38 -14.40 11.24
C THR A 93 -6.41 -14.44 12.41
N LEU A 94 -5.13 -14.15 12.15
CA LEU A 94 -4.15 -13.97 13.22
C LEU A 94 -4.54 -12.82 14.15
N ASP A 95 -5.14 -11.74 13.64
CA ASP A 95 -5.67 -10.65 14.46
C ASP A 95 -6.72 -11.15 15.46
N ASP A 96 -7.65 -11.98 15.02
CA ASP A 96 -8.67 -12.57 15.90
C ASP A 96 -8.03 -13.42 17.00
N ILE A 97 -7.01 -14.20 16.66
CA ILE A 97 -6.25 -15.01 17.64
C ILE A 97 -5.54 -14.12 18.64
N LEU A 98 -4.84 -13.07 18.19
CA LEU A 98 -4.07 -12.17 19.05
C LEU A 98 -4.96 -11.34 19.98
N ARG A 99 -6.19 -11.03 19.57
CA ARG A 99 -7.18 -10.38 20.46
C ARG A 99 -7.58 -11.27 21.63
N THR A 100 -7.73 -12.57 21.41
CA THR A 100 -8.07 -13.53 22.46
C THR A 100 -6.85 -14.03 23.24
N HIS A 101 -5.70 -14.16 22.57
CA HIS A 101 -4.44 -14.64 23.13
C HIS A 101 -3.34 -13.61 22.85
N PRO A 102 -3.28 -12.51 23.63
CA PRO A 102 -2.33 -11.42 23.37
C PRO A 102 -0.86 -11.77 23.65
N ARG A 103 -0.60 -12.98 24.17
CA ARG A 103 0.74 -13.56 24.25
C ARG A 103 0.72 -14.88 23.50
N MET A 104 1.48 -14.94 22.42
CA MET A 104 1.62 -16.15 21.62
C MET A 104 2.85 -16.93 22.11
N PRO A 105 2.73 -18.24 22.38
CA PRO A 105 3.89 -19.07 22.66
C PRO A 105 4.88 -19.06 21.48
N PRO A 106 6.20 -19.03 21.71
CA PRO A 106 7.21 -18.96 20.66
C PRO A 106 7.03 -20.03 19.56
N GLY A 107 6.74 -21.28 19.93
CA GLY A 107 6.52 -22.34 18.94
C GLY A 107 5.29 -22.13 18.05
N VAL A 108 4.24 -21.47 18.57
CA VAL A 108 3.06 -21.11 17.77
C VAL A 108 3.41 -19.96 16.82
N ALA A 109 4.19 -18.97 17.29
CA ALA A 109 4.70 -17.90 16.44
C ALA A 109 5.54 -18.44 15.29
N VAL A 110 6.44 -19.39 15.54
CA VAL A 110 7.22 -20.10 14.49
C VAL A 110 6.30 -20.78 13.49
N THR A 111 5.26 -21.45 13.96
CA THR A 111 4.27 -22.14 13.11
C THR A 111 3.51 -21.18 12.19
N VAL A 112 3.33 -19.92 12.58
CA VAL A 112 2.72 -18.88 11.76
C VAL A 112 3.75 -18.24 10.83
N LEU A 113 4.89 -17.80 11.35
CA LEU A 113 5.84 -16.96 10.63
C LEU A 113 6.66 -17.70 9.57
N ALA A 114 7.12 -18.92 9.84
CA ALA A 114 7.99 -19.63 8.90
C ALA A 114 7.27 -19.95 7.57
N PRO A 115 6.02 -20.44 7.55
CA PRO A 115 5.32 -20.66 6.29
C PRO A 115 4.97 -19.37 5.54
N ILE A 116 4.74 -18.26 6.26
CA ILE A 116 4.48 -16.95 5.67
C ILE A 116 5.75 -16.37 5.04
N ALA A 117 6.91 -16.50 5.70
CA ALA A 117 8.20 -16.15 5.11
C ALA A 117 8.45 -16.91 3.80
N ALA A 118 8.18 -18.22 3.79
CA ALA A 118 8.29 -19.02 2.57
C ALA A 118 7.34 -18.55 1.45
N ALA A 119 6.11 -18.15 1.80
CA ALA A 119 5.16 -17.59 0.83
C ALA A 119 5.64 -16.26 0.23
N ILE A 120 6.21 -15.37 1.06
CA ILE A 120 6.79 -14.11 0.60
C ILE A 120 7.98 -14.38 -0.33
N GLY A 121 8.87 -15.30 0.05
CA GLY A 121 9.99 -15.71 -0.79
C GLY A 121 9.53 -16.21 -2.17
N ALA A 122 8.49 -17.05 -2.21
CA ALA A 122 7.90 -17.50 -3.46
C ALA A 122 7.31 -16.36 -4.30
N CYS A 123 6.77 -15.30 -3.66
CA CYS A 123 6.31 -14.12 -4.38
C CYS A 123 7.49 -13.35 -4.99
N HIS A 124 8.53 -13.07 -4.19
CA HIS A 124 9.71 -12.32 -4.64
C HIS A 124 10.44 -13.06 -5.77
N GLU A 125 10.53 -14.39 -5.70
CA GLU A 125 11.10 -15.25 -6.76
C GLU A 125 10.32 -15.18 -8.08
N ASN A 126 9.05 -14.75 -8.05
CA ASN A 126 8.20 -14.56 -9.22
C ASN A 126 7.99 -13.07 -9.60
N GLY A 127 8.81 -12.17 -9.04
CA GLY A 127 8.76 -10.73 -9.35
C GLY A 127 7.52 -10.04 -8.79
N VAL A 128 6.93 -10.61 -7.74
CA VAL A 128 5.70 -10.17 -7.10
C VAL A 128 6.03 -9.62 -5.71
N ALA A 129 5.58 -8.40 -5.40
CA ALA A 129 5.84 -7.70 -4.14
C ALA A 129 4.64 -6.82 -3.73
N GLY A 130 4.74 -6.13 -2.59
CA GLY A 130 3.69 -5.23 -2.08
C GLY A 130 2.63 -5.97 -1.26
N ILE A 131 3.01 -7.10 -0.69
CA ILE A 131 2.15 -8.00 0.04
C ILE A 131 1.68 -7.34 1.34
N ALA A 132 0.38 -7.27 1.56
CA ALA A 132 -0.14 -6.86 2.87
C ALA A 132 0.13 -7.95 3.93
N LEU A 133 0.88 -7.61 4.98
CA LEU A 133 1.32 -8.56 6.02
C LEU A 133 0.77 -8.24 7.43
N ARG A 134 -0.37 -7.54 7.52
CA ARG A 134 -1.01 -7.26 8.82
C ARG A 134 -1.58 -8.56 9.40
N PRO A 135 -1.78 -8.66 10.73
CA PRO A 135 -2.43 -9.81 11.34
C PRO A 135 -3.81 -10.18 10.75
N THR A 136 -4.54 -9.21 10.17
CA THR A 136 -5.81 -9.44 9.48
C THR A 136 -5.67 -10.10 8.11
N ASP A 137 -4.49 -9.98 7.50
CA ASP A 137 -4.16 -10.51 6.16
C ASP A 137 -3.62 -11.95 6.22
N ILE A 138 -3.47 -12.50 7.44
CA ILE A 138 -3.07 -13.90 7.68
C ILE A 138 -4.28 -14.66 8.20
N ALA A 139 -4.84 -15.50 7.33
CA ALA A 139 -5.89 -16.44 7.69
C ALA A 139 -5.31 -17.66 8.42
N ILE A 140 -6.04 -18.18 9.39
CA ILE A 140 -5.74 -19.46 10.04
C ILE A 140 -6.88 -20.41 9.71
N THR A 141 -6.55 -21.50 9.01
CA THR A 141 -7.53 -22.54 8.67
C THR A 141 -7.99 -23.29 9.92
N ASP A 142 -9.08 -24.06 9.80
CA ASP A 142 -9.59 -24.88 10.90
C ASP A 142 -8.56 -25.90 11.45
N ASN A 143 -7.59 -26.30 10.61
CA ASN A 143 -6.48 -27.18 11.00
C ASN A 143 -5.27 -26.42 11.60
N GLY A 144 -5.38 -25.11 11.79
CA GLY A 144 -4.32 -24.25 12.32
C GLY A 144 -3.24 -23.88 11.29
N THR A 145 -3.44 -24.18 10.01
CA THR A 145 -2.48 -23.80 8.96
C THR A 145 -2.59 -22.31 8.65
N PRO A 146 -1.48 -21.53 8.70
CA PRO A 146 -1.47 -20.13 8.30
C PRO A 146 -1.51 -19.99 6.77
N MET A 147 -2.27 -19.01 6.30
CA MET A 147 -2.42 -18.68 4.89
C MET A 147 -2.42 -17.17 4.69
N LEU A 148 -1.52 -16.68 3.85
CA LEU A 148 -1.49 -15.29 3.41
C LEU A 148 -2.65 -15.01 2.44
N ARG A 149 -3.41 -13.94 2.66
CA ARG A 149 -4.66 -13.68 1.93
C ARG A 149 -4.50 -13.03 0.54
N GLY A 150 -3.26 -12.81 0.09
CA GLY A 150 -2.96 -12.30 -1.25
C GLY A 150 -3.52 -10.90 -1.54
N HIS A 151 -3.71 -10.07 -0.50
CA HIS A 151 -4.22 -8.72 -0.66
C HIS A 151 -3.11 -7.71 -0.98
N ALA A 152 -3.45 -6.70 -1.78
CA ALA A 152 -2.60 -5.57 -2.16
C ALA A 152 -1.30 -5.94 -2.92
N VAL A 153 -1.21 -7.15 -3.44
CA VAL A 153 -0.02 -7.67 -4.11
C VAL A 153 0.03 -7.27 -5.59
N ALA A 154 1.21 -6.95 -6.11
CA ALA A 154 1.41 -6.57 -7.51
C ALA A 154 2.60 -7.32 -8.14
N ALA A 155 2.50 -7.61 -9.44
CA ALA A 155 3.61 -8.10 -10.23
C ALA A 155 4.41 -6.90 -10.76
N GLU A 156 5.62 -6.71 -10.26
CA GLU A 156 6.48 -5.56 -10.61
C GLU A 156 7.42 -5.87 -11.79
N THR A 157 7.83 -7.12 -11.93
CA THR A 157 8.79 -7.51 -12.96
C THR A 157 8.57 -8.95 -13.43
N GLU A 158 8.93 -9.23 -14.68
CA GLU A 158 9.05 -10.59 -15.20
C GLU A 158 10.49 -11.11 -15.11
N SER A 159 11.45 -10.21 -14.89
CA SER A 159 12.88 -10.51 -14.81
C SER A 159 13.37 -10.21 -13.39
N VAL A 160 13.29 -11.22 -12.54
CA VAL A 160 13.75 -11.14 -11.16
C VAL A 160 15.28 -11.07 -11.13
N THR A 161 15.81 -9.98 -10.60
CA THR A 161 17.25 -9.75 -10.45
C THR A 161 17.57 -9.30 -9.02
N PRO A 162 18.80 -9.53 -8.53
CA PRO A 162 19.25 -8.96 -7.25
C PRO A 162 19.12 -7.43 -7.20
N HIS A 163 19.32 -6.75 -8.34
CA HIS A 163 19.17 -5.29 -8.43
C HIS A 163 17.72 -4.85 -8.19
N TRP A 164 16.74 -5.49 -8.86
CA TRP A 164 15.32 -5.23 -8.58
C TRP A 164 14.96 -5.47 -7.11
N ALA A 165 15.42 -6.59 -6.54
CA ALA A 165 15.13 -6.91 -5.14
C ALA A 165 15.76 -5.92 -4.13
N ALA A 166 16.79 -5.18 -4.53
CA ALA A 166 17.39 -4.11 -3.73
C ALA A 166 16.68 -2.76 -3.93
N ALA A 167 16.32 -2.42 -5.17
CA ALA A 167 15.74 -1.13 -5.52
C ALA A 167 14.22 -1.04 -5.29
N SER A 168 13.49 -2.17 -5.30
CA SER A 168 12.03 -2.17 -5.17
C SER A 168 11.57 -1.69 -3.79
N ALA A 169 10.81 -0.59 -3.78
CA ALA A 169 10.16 -0.07 -2.58
C ALA A 169 9.13 -1.07 -2.02
N ALA A 170 8.44 -1.82 -2.87
CA ALA A 170 7.47 -2.83 -2.42
C ALA A 170 8.17 -4.02 -1.74
N VAL A 171 9.32 -4.46 -2.23
CA VAL A 171 10.14 -5.49 -1.57
C VAL A 171 10.64 -4.98 -0.21
N GLN A 172 11.05 -3.72 -0.11
CA GLN A 172 11.45 -3.11 1.17
C GLN A 172 10.27 -3.03 2.15
N ALA A 173 9.08 -2.66 1.67
CA ALA A 173 7.86 -2.63 2.46
C ALA A 173 7.49 -4.02 2.99
N ASP A 174 7.55 -5.06 2.16
CA ASP A 174 7.29 -6.44 2.57
C ASP A 174 8.23 -6.88 3.71
N ARG A 175 9.52 -6.54 3.62
CA ARG A 175 10.51 -6.83 4.67
C ARG A 175 10.20 -6.08 5.96
N ALA A 176 9.86 -4.79 5.86
CA ALA A 176 9.53 -3.96 7.01
C ALA A 176 8.26 -4.48 7.73
N GLU A 177 7.22 -4.84 6.98
CA GLU A 177 5.98 -5.38 7.55
C GLU A 177 6.19 -6.76 8.18
N PHE A 178 6.98 -7.64 7.54
CA PHE A 178 7.33 -8.92 8.14
C PHE A 178 8.14 -8.74 9.43
N SER A 179 9.09 -7.79 9.45
CA SER A 179 9.84 -7.46 10.67
C SER A 179 8.92 -6.97 11.79
N ALA A 180 7.95 -6.11 11.48
CA ALA A 180 6.95 -5.66 12.45
C ALA A 180 6.10 -6.83 12.98
N LEU A 181 5.75 -7.79 12.11
CA LEU A 181 5.04 -8.99 12.54
C LEU A 181 5.88 -9.88 13.46
N VAL A 182 7.18 -10.02 13.19
CA VAL A 182 8.12 -10.73 14.06
C VAL A 182 8.20 -10.08 15.44
N GLU A 183 8.29 -8.76 15.53
CA GLU A 183 8.29 -8.02 16.79
C GLU A 183 6.96 -8.13 17.56
N VAL A 184 5.83 -8.25 16.86
CA VAL A 184 4.52 -8.46 17.50
C VAL A 184 4.43 -9.86 18.11
N LEU A 185 4.98 -10.87 17.45
CA LEU A 185 4.84 -12.27 17.87
C LEU A 185 5.94 -12.74 18.83
N PHE A 186 7.10 -12.07 18.87
CA PHE A 186 8.19 -12.35 19.78
C PHE A 186 8.51 -11.16 20.67
N GLU A 187 8.57 -11.36 21.99
CA GLU A 187 9.00 -10.32 22.93
C GLU A 187 10.46 -9.89 22.69
N ALA A 188 11.30 -10.80 22.20
CA ALA A 188 12.69 -10.55 21.82
C ALA A 188 13.06 -11.43 20.61
N PRO A 189 13.01 -10.89 19.37
CA PRO A 189 13.42 -11.65 18.19
C PRO A 189 14.94 -11.86 18.16
N SER A 190 15.39 -12.94 17.52
CA SER A 190 16.82 -13.20 17.37
C SER A 190 17.44 -12.25 16.36
N THR A 191 18.67 -11.80 16.61
CA THR A 191 19.43 -10.96 15.66
C THR A 191 19.55 -11.64 14.29
N ALA A 192 19.72 -12.97 14.26
CA ALA A 192 19.81 -13.74 13.03
C ALA A 192 18.53 -13.66 12.17
N VAL A 193 17.35 -13.72 12.79
CA VAL A 193 16.07 -13.53 12.06
C VAL A 193 15.98 -12.12 11.50
N VAL A 194 16.26 -11.10 12.32
CA VAL A 194 16.17 -9.69 11.90
C VAL A 194 17.10 -9.41 10.72
N GLU A 195 18.35 -9.89 10.79
CA GLU A 195 19.30 -9.73 9.69
C GLU A 195 18.91 -10.49 8.42
N ALA A 196 18.37 -11.70 8.55
CA ALA A 196 17.90 -12.48 7.40
C ALA A 196 16.72 -11.79 6.71
N VAL A 197 15.79 -11.19 7.48
CA VAL A 197 14.69 -10.38 6.94
C VAL A 197 15.23 -9.16 6.21
N ALA A 198 16.18 -8.43 6.80
CA ALA A 198 16.77 -7.25 6.17
C ALA A 198 17.44 -7.57 4.82
N ARG A 199 18.12 -8.72 4.72
CA ARG A 199 18.72 -9.23 3.48
C ARG A 199 17.71 -9.77 2.48
N GLY A 200 16.46 -10.04 2.90
CA GLY A 200 15.46 -10.70 2.07
C GLY A 200 15.74 -12.19 1.82
N ASP A 201 16.55 -12.84 2.67
CA ASP A 201 16.80 -14.28 2.56
C ASP A 201 15.71 -15.07 3.30
N TRP A 202 14.56 -15.21 2.66
CA TRP A 202 13.37 -15.85 3.24
C TRP A 202 13.57 -17.32 3.62
N ARG A 203 14.51 -18.00 2.96
CA ARG A 203 14.90 -19.38 3.30
C ARG A 203 15.68 -19.38 4.61
N GLN A 204 16.63 -18.47 4.77
CA GLN A 204 17.35 -18.29 6.04
C GLN A 204 16.40 -17.86 7.16
N VAL A 205 15.48 -16.91 6.91
CA VAL A 205 14.45 -16.49 7.89
C VAL A 205 13.68 -17.70 8.41
N SER A 206 13.21 -18.58 7.53
CA SER A 206 12.46 -19.78 7.90
C SER A 206 13.30 -20.73 8.76
N SER A 207 14.58 -20.90 8.42
CA SER A 207 15.52 -21.73 9.18
C SER A 207 15.77 -21.16 10.58
N GLU A 208 16.03 -19.86 10.69
CA GLU A 208 16.32 -19.19 11.97
C GLU A 208 15.10 -19.11 12.89
N LEU A 209 13.89 -18.98 12.33
CA LEU A 209 12.66 -19.09 13.14
C LEU A 209 12.57 -20.48 13.80
N MET A 210 12.91 -21.55 13.08
CA MET A 210 12.87 -22.92 13.60
C MET A 210 13.94 -23.20 14.66
N THR A 211 15.05 -22.44 14.69
CA THR A 211 16.06 -22.56 15.75
C THR A 211 15.64 -21.84 17.03
N MET A 212 14.82 -20.78 16.93
CA MET A 212 14.31 -20.04 18.10
C MET A 212 13.38 -20.88 18.98
N ALA A 213 12.49 -21.67 18.38
CA ALA A 213 11.59 -22.56 19.10
C ALA A 213 11.08 -23.70 18.19
N PRO A 214 10.83 -24.91 18.74
CA PRO A 214 10.18 -25.96 17.98
C PRO A 214 8.74 -25.54 17.62
N PRO A 215 8.27 -25.82 16.38
CA PRO A 215 6.92 -25.45 15.95
C PRO A 215 5.87 -26.16 16.81
N ALA A 216 4.89 -25.40 17.29
CA ALA A 216 3.76 -25.87 18.09
C ALA A 216 2.43 -25.55 17.40
N PRO A 217 1.43 -26.46 17.43
CA PRO A 217 0.20 -26.28 16.69
C PRO A 217 -0.58 -25.05 17.18
N VAL A 218 -1.13 -24.25 16.27
CA VAL A 218 -1.96 -23.08 16.63
C VAL A 218 -3.15 -23.48 17.52
N GLY A 219 -3.66 -24.71 17.35
CA GLY A 219 -4.71 -25.29 18.19
C GLY A 219 -4.36 -25.39 19.67
N SER A 220 -3.08 -25.44 20.06
CA SER A 220 -2.66 -25.52 21.47
C SER A 220 -3.04 -24.26 22.27
N LEU A 221 -3.33 -23.14 21.61
CA LEU A 221 -3.85 -21.94 22.26
C LEU A 221 -5.20 -22.19 22.94
N ARG A 222 -6.01 -23.13 22.42
CA ARG A 222 -7.30 -23.51 23.03
C ARG A 222 -7.12 -24.28 24.34
N ASP A 223 -6.04 -25.06 24.46
CA ASP A 223 -5.76 -25.87 25.65
C ASP A 223 -5.15 -25.03 26.79
N VAL A 224 -4.38 -23.99 26.45
CA VAL A 224 -3.76 -23.09 27.44
C VAL A 224 -4.80 -22.22 28.16
N SER A 225 -5.88 -21.81 27.48
CA SER A 225 -7.00 -21.09 28.13
C SER A 225 -7.70 -21.92 29.21
N ASN A 226 -7.69 -23.26 29.12
CA ASN A 226 -8.24 -24.14 30.18
C ASN A 226 -7.25 -24.44 31.30
N ALA A 227 -5.94 -24.23 31.08
CA ALA A 227 -4.90 -24.45 32.09
C ALA A 227 -4.56 -23.20 32.91
N GLN A 228 -4.87 -22.00 32.41
CA GLN A 228 -4.49 -20.72 33.02
C GLN A 228 -5.56 -20.08 33.92
N ASP A 229 -6.63 -20.79 34.26
CA ASP A 229 -7.56 -20.41 35.35
C ASP A 229 -7.01 -20.73 36.76
N ALA A 230 -5.74 -21.11 36.87
CA ALA A 230 -5.05 -21.26 38.15
C ALA A 230 -3.82 -20.34 38.25
N ALA A 231 -3.86 -19.46 39.26
CA ALA A 231 -2.77 -18.64 39.81
C ALA A 231 -2.57 -17.21 39.25
N ALA A 232 -3.38 -16.29 39.77
CA ALA A 232 -2.99 -15.03 40.41
C ALA A 232 -1.68 -14.33 39.98
N ASP A 233 -1.79 -13.30 39.12
CA ASP A 233 -1.05 -12.02 39.28
C ASP A 233 -1.68 -10.85 38.48
N GLN A 234 -3.00 -10.70 38.63
CA GLN A 234 -3.84 -9.90 37.72
C GLN A 234 -3.88 -8.39 37.99
N LYS A 235 -3.13 -7.85 38.97
CA LYS A 235 -3.31 -6.45 39.41
C LYS A 235 -2.23 -5.48 38.97
N GLN A 236 -1.02 -5.93 38.61
CA GLN A 236 0.08 -5.04 38.20
C GLN A 236 0.25 -4.93 36.68
N GLN A 237 -0.26 -5.89 35.91
CA GLN A 237 -0.03 -6.00 34.46
C GLN A 237 -1.03 -5.22 33.58
N ARG A 238 -2.04 -4.55 34.15
CA ARG A 238 -3.04 -3.78 33.41
C ARG A 238 -2.58 -2.36 33.01
N GLY A 239 -1.63 -1.77 33.73
CA GLY A 239 -1.22 -0.36 33.54
C GLY A 239 -0.24 -0.11 32.40
N ILE A 240 0.61 -1.08 32.05
CA ILE A 240 1.65 -0.93 31.01
C ILE A 240 1.15 -1.41 29.64
N ARG A 241 0.09 -2.24 29.62
CA ARG A 241 -0.37 -3.03 28.46
C ARG A 241 -1.35 -2.28 27.52
N GLN A 242 -1.79 -1.08 27.88
CA GLN A 242 -2.68 -0.25 27.06
C GLN A 242 -1.95 0.68 26.07
N THR A 243 -0.64 0.85 26.23
CA THR A 243 0.12 1.92 25.54
C THR A 243 0.77 1.46 24.23
N MET A 244 0.99 0.15 24.02
CA MET A 244 1.64 -0.38 22.82
C MET A 244 0.66 -0.75 21.69
N THR A 245 -0.42 -1.48 21.99
CA THR A 245 -1.44 -1.88 20.99
C THR A 245 -2.24 -0.69 20.43
N ARG A 246 -2.34 0.42 21.17
CA ARG A 246 -2.93 1.67 20.67
C ARG A 246 -2.00 2.51 19.78
N ARG A 247 -0.67 2.31 19.86
CA ARG A 247 0.29 3.08 19.06
C ARG A 247 0.36 2.60 17.60
N MET A 248 0.08 1.32 17.33
CA MET A 248 0.03 0.79 15.96
C MET A 248 -1.29 1.10 15.25
N LEU A 249 -2.43 0.90 15.91
CA LEU A 249 -3.76 1.17 15.31
C LEU A 249 -4.00 2.65 14.94
N ARG A 250 -3.21 3.60 15.47
CA ARG A 250 -3.28 5.04 15.10
C ARG A 250 -2.19 5.51 14.14
N ARG A 251 -1.15 4.72 13.86
CA ARG A 251 -0.08 5.11 12.90
C ARG A 251 -0.40 4.70 11.46
N GLU A 252 -1.25 3.69 11.26
CA GLU A 252 -1.51 3.11 9.93
C GLU A 252 -2.59 3.83 9.12
N GLU A 253 -3.46 4.63 9.74
CA GLU A 253 -4.55 5.32 9.03
C GLU A 253 -4.06 6.47 8.10
N ARG A 254 -2.76 6.79 8.11
CA ARG A 254 -2.20 7.92 7.35
C ARG A 254 -1.08 7.59 6.35
N ARG A 255 -0.53 6.36 6.30
CA ARG A 255 0.78 6.15 5.63
C ARG A 255 0.92 4.98 4.64
N GLY A 256 -0.05 4.07 4.52
CA GLY A 256 0.21 2.77 3.87
C GLY A 256 -0.41 2.53 2.49
N MET A 257 -1.16 3.47 1.92
CA MET A 257 -2.00 3.15 0.76
C MET A 257 -1.47 3.69 -0.58
N LEU A 258 -0.99 4.92 -0.62
CA LEU A 258 -0.57 5.56 -1.87
C LEU A 258 0.79 5.07 -2.38
N SER A 259 1.70 4.62 -1.50
CA SER A 259 3.02 4.10 -1.89
C SER A 259 3.00 2.69 -2.46
N ARG A 260 1.92 1.92 -2.27
CA ARG A 260 1.84 0.52 -2.71
C ARG A 260 1.40 0.36 -4.17
N VAL A 261 0.93 1.44 -4.79
CA VAL A 261 0.25 1.42 -6.09
C VAL A 261 0.87 2.40 -7.09
N SER A 262 1.63 3.38 -6.63
CA SER A 262 2.20 4.43 -7.49
C SER A 262 3.07 3.88 -8.62
N GLY A 263 3.72 2.73 -8.45
CA GLY A 263 4.51 2.07 -9.51
C GLY A 263 3.72 1.29 -10.55
N VAL A 264 2.44 0.98 -10.31
CA VAL A 264 1.64 0.07 -11.17
C VAL A 264 0.86 0.84 -12.24
N LEU A 265 0.60 2.13 -12.05
CA LEU A 265 -0.25 2.93 -12.96
C LEU A 265 0.48 3.50 -14.19
N THR A 266 1.80 3.31 -14.34
CA THR A 266 2.55 3.83 -15.50
C THR A 266 2.78 2.80 -16.62
N GLN A 267 2.44 1.52 -16.44
CA GLN A 267 2.53 0.52 -17.51
C GLN A 267 1.18 0.26 -18.19
N SER A 268 1.01 0.91 -19.35
CA SER A 268 0.06 0.62 -20.44
C SER A 268 -1.09 -0.34 -20.10
N THR A 269 -2.24 0.24 -19.77
CA THR A 269 -3.52 -0.44 -19.46
C THR A 269 -3.98 -1.44 -20.53
N ALA A 270 -3.48 -1.32 -21.77
CA ALA A 270 -3.77 -2.23 -22.87
C ALA A 270 -3.15 -3.64 -22.70
N SER A 271 -2.03 -3.76 -21.98
CA SER A 271 -1.32 -5.03 -21.78
C SER A 271 -1.91 -5.85 -20.63
N PHE A 272 -2.35 -5.19 -19.56
CA PHE A 272 -2.92 -5.82 -18.36
C PHE A 272 -4.32 -6.41 -18.60
N LEU A 273 -5.17 -5.73 -19.39
CA LEU A 273 -6.49 -6.26 -19.78
C LEU A 273 -6.39 -7.52 -20.64
N ASN A 274 -5.30 -7.67 -21.40
CA ASN A 274 -5.02 -8.91 -22.14
C ASN A 274 -4.53 -10.03 -21.21
N GLY A 275 -3.85 -9.71 -20.10
CA GLY A 275 -3.48 -10.66 -19.05
C GLY A 275 -4.71 -11.30 -18.38
N VAL A 276 -5.74 -10.51 -18.07
CA VAL A 276 -7.01 -11.02 -17.52
C VAL A 276 -7.76 -11.87 -18.55
N ARG A 277 -7.71 -11.52 -19.85
CA ARG A 277 -8.25 -12.36 -20.95
C ARG A 277 -7.43 -13.63 -21.22
N ALA A 278 -6.15 -13.65 -20.84
CA ALA A 278 -5.24 -14.78 -21.02
C ALA A 278 -5.35 -15.82 -19.88
N ILE A 279 -6.04 -15.49 -18.78
CA ILE A 279 -6.48 -16.48 -17.79
C ILE A 279 -7.51 -17.36 -18.50
N ARG A 280 -7.06 -18.53 -18.96
CA ARG A 280 -7.88 -19.46 -19.76
C ARG A 280 -9.25 -19.68 -19.10
N PRO A 281 -10.35 -19.54 -19.86
CA PRO A 281 -11.71 -19.70 -19.34
C PRO A 281 -11.94 -21.18 -19.05
N LYS A 282 -11.67 -21.62 -17.83
CA LYS A 282 -12.02 -22.99 -17.43
C LYS A 282 -13.39 -23.12 -16.79
N PHE A 283 -14.09 -22.03 -16.52
CA PHE A 283 -15.39 -22.08 -15.84
C PHE A 283 -16.41 -21.05 -16.34
N TRP A 284 -16.45 -20.81 -17.65
CA TRP A 284 -17.68 -20.25 -18.24
C TRP A 284 -18.66 -21.39 -18.45
N ILE A 285 -19.71 -21.45 -17.63
CA ILE A 285 -21.11 -21.75 -18.01
C ILE A 285 -22.02 -21.48 -16.81
N VAL A 286 -22.84 -20.43 -16.99
CA VAL A 286 -24.20 -20.18 -16.48
C VAL A 286 -24.42 -20.08 -14.97
N GLY A 287 -24.88 -18.88 -14.58
CA GLY A 287 -25.72 -18.71 -13.40
C GLY A 287 -26.24 -17.29 -13.19
N GLY A 288 -26.97 -16.75 -14.17
CA GLY A 288 -27.41 -15.34 -14.22
C GLY A 288 -28.34 -14.88 -13.08
N ALA A 289 -28.77 -15.78 -12.18
CA ALA A 289 -29.61 -15.44 -11.04
C ALA A 289 -28.81 -15.14 -9.75
N GLY A 290 -27.80 -15.96 -9.43
CA GLY A 290 -26.99 -15.77 -8.21
C GLY A 290 -26.00 -14.61 -8.33
N VAL A 291 -25.43 -14.41 -9.52
CA VAL A 291 -24.56 -13.26 -9.82
C VAL A 291 -25.33 -11.94 -9.73
N ALA A 292 -26.59 -11.91 -10.20
CA ALA A 292 -27.45 -10.73 -10.09
C ALA A 292 -27.80 -10.38 -8.64
N ALA A 293 -27.91 -11.35 -7.72
CA ALA A 293 -28.16 -11.08 -6.30
C ALA A 293 -26.93 -10.50 -5.58
N VAL A 294 -25.75 -11.06 -5.84
CA VAL A 294 -24.45 -10.53 -5.36
C VAL A 294 -24.22 -9.12 -5.90
N LEU A 295 -24.54 -8.87 -7.17
CA LEU A 295 -24.42 -7.56 -7.78
C LEU A 295 -25.50 -6.57 -7.37
N ALA A 296 -26.75 -6.99 -7.17
CA ALA A 296 -27.80 -6.11 -6.66
C ALA A 296 -27.42 -5.61 -5.25
N ALA A 297 -26.87 -6.47 -4.41
CA ALA A 297 -26.36 -6.09 -3.09
C ALA A 297 -25.14 -5.16 -3.18
N ALA A 298 -24.22 -5.38 -4.14
CA ALA A 298 -23.06 -4.52 -4.33
C ALA A 298 -23.41 -3.14 -4.94
N VAL A 299 -24.26 -3.10 -5.96
CA VAL A 299 -24.67 -1.89 -6.69
C VAL A 299 -25.60 -1.01 -5.87
N ALA A 300 -26.53 -1.60 -5.10
CA ALA A 300 -27.46 -0.83 -4.26
C ALA A 300 -26.77 -0.07 -3.11
N VAL A 301 -25.54 -0.45 -2.72
CA VAL A 301 -24.80 0.17 -1.61
C VAL A 301 -23.76 1.17 -2.11
N VAL A 302 -23.23 1.01 -3.33
CA VAL A 302 -22.25 1.95 -3.92
C VAL A 302 -22.92 3.25 -4.42
N GLN A 303 -24.23 3.25 -4.66
CA GLN A 303 -24.96 4.43 -5.16
C GLN A 303 -25.68 5.26 -4.09
N ILE A 304 -25.15 5.42 -2.87
CA ILE A 304 -25.74 6.40 -1.94
C ILE A 304 -25.51 7.81 -2.51
N PRO A 305 -26.55 8.57 -2.92
CA PRO A 305 -26.37 9.94 -3.38
C PRO A 305 -26.28 10.87 -2.17
N ASP A 306 -25.31 11.78 -2.19
CA ASP A 306 -25.30 12.97 -1.34
C ASP A 306 -26.62 13.73 -1.56
N SER A 307 -27.51 13.62 -0.59
CA SER A 307 -28.79 14.32 -0.61
C SER A 307 -28.53 15.76 -0.17
N THR A 308 -28.29 16.62 -1.15
CA THR A 308 -28.35 18.06 -1.00
C THR A 308 -29.75 18.49 -0.60
N ALA A 309 -29.92 18.92 0.66
CA ALA A 309 -31.10 19.64 1.09
C ALA A 309 -31.01 21.09 0.56
N GLN A 310 -31.58 21.31 -0.63
CA GLN A 310 -32.07 22.62 -1.04
C GLN A 310 -33.45 22.82 -0.43
N ASP A 311 -33.59 23.80 0.46
CA ASP A 311 -34.87 24.47 0.67
C ASP A 311 -34.68 25.95 0.45
N ALA A 312 -35.38 26.44 -0.57
CA ALA A 312 -35.51 27.84 -0.95
C ALA A 312 -36.68 28.46 -0.19
N VAL A 313 -36.46 29.60 0.48
CA VAL A 313 -37.53 30.55 0.79
C VAL A 313 -36.96 31.98 0.72
N GLU A 314 -37.36 32.71 -0.32
CA GLU A 314 -37.54 34.16 -0.33
C GLU A 314 -39.06 34.40 -0.52
N PRO A 315 -39.68 35.50 -0.02
CA PRO A 315 -39.34 36.85 -0.49
C PRO A 315 -39.52 38.04 0.49
N THR A 316 -38.81 39.13 0.14
CA THR A 316 -39.19 40.56 0.19
C THR A 316 -39.69 41.22 1.49
N VAL A 317 -38.92 42.20 2.00
CA VAL A 317 -39.35 43.62 2.12
C VAL A 317 -38.16 44.58 2.28
N SER A 318 -38.32 45.75 1.66
CA SER A 318 -37.34 46.81 1.46
C SER A 318 -37.15 47.79 2.63
N ALA A 319 -35.97 48.43 2.58
CA ALA A 319 -35.71 49.87 2.75
C ALA A 319 -35.30 50.43 4.13
N THR A 320 -34.12 51.07 4.15
CA THR A 320 -33.88 52.50 4.45
C THR A 320 -32.70 52.78 5.40
N THR A 321 -31.88 53.76 4.94
CA THR A 321 -30.95 54.66 5.65
C THR A 321 -29.59 54.18 6.18
N ALA A 322 -28.53 54.68 5.53
CA ALA A 322 -27.31 55.17 6.18
C ALA A 322 -27.61 56.54 6.88
N PRO A 323 -26.84 57.01 7.90
CA PRO A 323 -25.49 57.54 7.64
C PRO A 323 -24.44 57.40 8.79
N THR A 324 -23.15 57.40 8.40
CA THR A 324 -22.05 58.27 8.90
C THR A 324 -21.45 58.18 10.33
N MET A 325 -20.11 57.98 10.33
CA MET A 325 -19.03 58.19 11.32
C MET A 325 -19.00 57.36 12.62
N SER A 326 -17.88 56.69 12.89
CA SER A 326 -16.89 57.19 13.85
C SER A 326 -15.66 56.28 13.96
N SER A 327 -14.53 56.95 14.15
CA SER A 327 -13.15 56.47 14.21
C SER A 327 -12.84 55.70 15.50
N ALA A 328 -11.95 54.70 15.43
CA ALA A 328 -10.93 54.45 16.45
C ALA A 328 -9.96 53.33 16.01
N GLN A 329 -8.74 53.72 15.65
CA GLN A 329 -7.54 52.89 15.69
C GLN A 329 -6.98 52.92 17.13
N PRO A 330 -6.27 51.86 17.56
CA PRO A 330 -4.92 52.09 18.04
C PRO A 330 -3.88 51.10 17.50
N THR A 331 -2.68 51.66 17.39
CA THR A 331 -1.40 51.14 16.92
C THR A 331 -0.63 50.38 18.02
N THR A 332 0.17 49.38 17.62
CA THR A 332 1.58 49.04 18.01
C THR A 332 1.79 47.51 17.95
N ALA A 333 2.50 46.94 16.95
CA ALA A 333 3.96 46.79 16.77
C ALA A 333 4.57 45.59 17.55
N PRO A 334 5.76 45.08 17.18
CA PRO A 334 6.04 44.17 16.06
C PRO A 334 6.52 42.79 16.57
N THR A 335 6.24 41.70 15.86
CA THR A 335 6.96 40.43 16.08
C THR A 335 7.78 40.12 14.85
N GLN A 336 9.09 40.23 15.02
CA GLN A 336 10.13 39.85 14.09
C GLN A 336 9.94 38.36 13.74
N SER A 337 9.57 38.07 12.49
CA SER A 337 9.77 36.75 11.92
C SER A 337 11.24 36.63 11.54
N PRO A 338 11.93 35.55 11.91
CA PRO A 338 13.30 35.32 11.49
C PRO A 338 13.32 35.11 9.96
N SER A 339 14.23 35.86 9.35
CA SER A 339 14.68 35.90 7.97
C SER A 339 14.32 34.68 7.10
N ALA A 340 13.54 34.94 6.05
CA ALA A 340 13.58 34.12 4.85
C ALA A 340 15.00 34.20 4.25
N PRO A 341 15.62 33.08 3.85
CA PRO A 341 16.79 33.13 2.98
C PRO A 341 16.35 33.71 1.64
N SER A 342 16.71 34.98 1.41
CA SER A 342 16.74 35.60 0.11
C SER A 342 17.90 35.00 -0.67
N LEU A 343 17.61 34.07 -1.57
CA LEU A 343 18.39 33.72 -2.77
C LEU A 343 17.59 32.69 -3.58
N ALA A 344 16.48 33.14 -4.19
CA ALA A 344 16.04 32.52 -5.44
C ALA A 344 16.84 33.22 -6.56
N PRO A 345 17.50 32.50 -7.48
CA PRO A 345 18.17 33.12 -8.61
C PRO A 345 17.11 33.51 -9.64
N ALA A 346 16.46 34.65 -9.40
CA ALA A 346 15.43 35.19 -10.28
C ALA A 346 16.01 35.92 -11.52
N ASP A 347 17.33 36.13 -11.57
CA ASP A 347 17.99 37.00 -12.56
C ASP A 347 19.13 36.32 -13.37
N ALA A 348 19.10 34.99 -13.54
CA ALA A 348 19.97 34.33 -14.52
C ALA A 348 19.32 34.45 -15.91
N ASP A 349 19.86 35.36 -16.75
CA ASP A 349 19.39 35.58 -18.13
C ASP A 349 19.58 34.34 -19.03
N GLU A 350 20.47 33.41 -18.64
CA GLU A 350 20.77 32.19 -19.37
C GLU A 350 20.15 30.94 -18.67
N PRO A 351 19.25 30.19 -19.34
CA PRO A 351 18.51 29.07 -18.72
C PRO A 351 19.41 27.99 -18.13
N LEU A 352 20.55 27.71 -18.77
CA LEU A 352 21.48 26.67 -18.32
C LEU A 352 22.15 27.05 -17.00
N GLU A 353 22.51 28.33 -16.82
CA GLU A 353 23.06 28.85 -15.57
C GLU A 353 22.02 28.81 -14.45
N ALA A 354 20.77 29.17 -14.75
CA ALA A 354 19.68 29.10 -13.79
C ALA A 354 19.49 27.67 -13.26
N VAL A 355 19.47 26.68 -14.15
CA VAL A 355 19.35 25.26 -13.77
C VAL A 355 20.53 24.80 -12.93
N ALA A 356 21.76 25.20 -13.28
CA ALA A 356 22.96 24.84 -12.52
C ALA A 356 22.87 25.32 -11.07
N VAL A 357 22.52 26.59 -10.86
CA VAL A 357 22.38 27.17 -9.52
C VAL A 357 21.26 26.48 -8.74
N LEU A 358 20.11 26.23 -9.37
CA LEU A 358 18.99 25.53 -8.72
C LEU A 358 19.35 24.10 -8.29
N LEU A 359 20.14 23.38 -9.08
CA LEU A 359 20.59 22.02 -8.74
C LEU A 359 21.57 22.03 -7.55
N GLU A 360 22.53 22.96 -7.52
CA GLU A 360 23.44 23.12 -6.37
C GLU A 360 22.67 23.51 -5.11
N GLU A 361 21.72 24.43 -5.24
CA GLU A 361 20.86 24.86 -4.14
C GLU A 361 19.97 23.73 -3.62
N ARG A 362 19.44 22.89 -4.51
CA ARG A 362 18.68 21.70 -4.14
C ARG A 362 19.49 20.75 -3.28
N GLU A 363 20.73 20.45 -3.65
CA GLU A 363 21.60 19.57 -2.86
C GLU A 363 21.86 20.15 -1.46
N ARG A 364 22.09 21.47 -1.37
CA ARG A 364 22.23 22.16 -0.08
C ARG A 364 20.96 22.05 0.76
N CYS A 365 19.78 22.31 0.19
CA CYS A 365 18.51 22.21 0.91
C CYS A 365 18.25 20.77 1.40
N LEU A 366 18.58 19.77 0.60
CA LEU A 366 18.44 18.35 0.95
C LEU A 366 19.37 17.95 2.10
N ASP A 367 20.63 18.38 2.06
CA ASP A 367 21.62 18.09 3.11
C ASP A 367 21.25 18.75 4.45
N GLU A 368 20.68 19.96 4.42
CA GLU A 368 20.21 20.70 5.59
C GLU A 368 18.80 20.26 6.06
N GLN A 369 18.10 19.41 5.29
CA GLN A 369 16.70 19.03 5.52
C GLN A 369 15.78 20.25 5.70
N ALA A 370 15.97 21.26 4.85
CA ALA A 370 15.26 22.53 4.94
C ALA A 370 14.07 22.57 3.97
N ASP A 371 12.88 22.13 4.41
CA ASP A 371 11.68 22.10 3.56
C ASP A 371 11.36 23.45 2.91
N GLU A 372 11.52 24.55 3.64
CA GLU A 372 11.20 25.89 3.13
C GLU A 372 12.18 26.33 2.04
N CYS A 373 13.42 25.85 2.10
CA CYS A 373 14.43 26.03 1.06
C CYS A 373 14.00 25.29 -0.22
N LEU A 374 13.57 24.02 -0.09
CA LEU A 374 13.06 23.22 -1.22
C LEU A 374 11.82 23.86 -1.86
N ARG A 375 10.89 24.38 -1.05
CA ARG A 375 9.68 25.06 -1.57
C ARG A 375 9.97 26.30 -2.41
N ALA A 376 11.12 26.93 -2.22
CA ALA A 376 11.51 28.14 -2.95
C ALA A 376 12.07 27.83 -4.35
N ILE A 377 12.58 26.61 -4.58
CA ILE A 377 13.30 26.24 -5.81
C ILE A 377 12.59 25.13 -6.62
N LEU A 378 11.61 24.45 -6.02
CA LEU A 378 10.85 23.37 -6.65
C LEU A 378 9.44 23.84 -7.05
N MET A 379 8.99 23.41 -8.23
CA MET A 379 7.64 23.69 -8.72
C MET A 379 6.58 22.96 -7.89
N GLN A 380 5.69 23.70 -7.23
CA GLN A 380 4.62 23.09 -6.44
C GLN A 380 3.73 22.16 -7.29
N GLY A 381 3.46 20.97 -6.74
CA GLY A 381 2.63 19.97 -7.39
C GLY A 381 3.36 19.09 -8.41
N SER A 382 4.67 19.27 -8.60
CA SER A 382 5.48 18.33 -9.38
C SER A 382 5.87 17.10 -8.57
N LEU A 383 6.33 16.04 -9.25
CA LEU A 383 6.83 14.82 -8.59
C LEU A 383 8.11 15.09 -7.80
N LEU A 384 9.05 15.85 -8.40
CA LEU A 384 10.28 16.26 -7.73
C LEU A 384 10.01 17.01 -6.42
N TYR A 385 9.01 17.90 -6.41
CA TYR A 385 8.56 18.61 -5.21
C TYR A 385 8.07 17.64 -4.13
N ALA A 386 7.26 16.64 -4.50
CA ALA A 386 6.71 15.69 -3.53
C ALA A 386 7.78 14.80 -2.90
N ASP A 387 8.71 14.28 -3.72
CA ASP A 387 9.74 13.33 -3.29
C ASP A 387 10.81 14.01 -2.41
N ASP A 388 11.25 15.20 -2.78
CA ASP A 388 12.26 15.95 -2.02
C ASP A 388 11.74 16.39 -0.66
N LEU A 389 10.50 16.88 -0.58
CA LEU A 389 9.88 17.24 0.69
C LEU A 389 9.54 16.02 1.55
N ALA A 390 9.40 14.83 0.95
CA ALA A 390 9.27 13.59 1.70
C ALA A 390 10.60 13.10 2.29
N GLY A 391 11.73 13.71 1.88
CA GLY A 391 13.08 13.29 2.26
C GLY A 391 13.54 12.03 1.52
N GLU A 392 12.92 11.71 0.38
CA GLU A 392 13.20 10.52 -0.43
C GLU A 392 13.58 10.92 -1.87
N PRO A 393 14.67 11.69 -2.08
CA PRO A 393 15.04 12.16 -3.42
C PRO A 393 15.40 10.96 -4.32
N GLN A 394 14.70 10.82 -5.45
CA GLN A 394 14.92 9.73 -6.42
C GLN A 394 16.31 9.77 -7.09
N TRP A 395 16.90 10.97 -7.13
CA TRP A 395 18.21 11.23 -7.71
C TRP A 395 18.89 12.42 -6.99
N ARG A 396 20.22 12.35 -6.92
CA ARG A 396 21.08 13.37 -6.29
C ARG A 396 22.03 13.93 -7.36
N TYR A 397 22.12 15.25 -7.43
CA TYR A 397 23.06 15.92 -8.30
C TYR A 397 24.46 15.84 -7.69
N ALA A 398 25.45 15.38 -8.47
CA ALA A 398 26.85 15.48 -8.06
C ALA A 398 27.39 16.88 -8.44
N PRO A 399 27.81 17.72 -7.48
CA PRO A 399 28.31 19.05 -7.78
C PRO A 399 29.48 19.02 -8.77
N GLY A 400 29.42 19.86 -9.80
CA GLY A 400 30.42 19.90 -10.87
C GLY A 400 30.17 18.93 -12.03
N SER A 401 29.04 18.22 -12.04
CA SER A 401 28.60 17.44 -13.21
C SER A 401 28.40 18.35 -14.42
N ALA A 402 28.76 17.89 -15.62
CA ALA A 402 28.60 18.69 -16.83
C ALA A 402 27.11 18.79 -17.20
N LEU A 403 26.65 20.00 -17.50
CA LEU A 403 25.28 20.30 -17.90
C LEU A 403 25.24 20.69 -19.37
N GLU A 404 24.29 20.14 -20.11
CA GLU A 404 24.06 20.46 -21.53
C GLU A 404 22.58 20.75 -21.78
N LEU A 405 22.28 21.90 -22.37
CA LEU A 405 20.92 22.27 -22.77
C LEU A 405 20.48 21.42 -23.96
N GLN A 406 19.52 20.52 -23.76
CA GLN A 406 19.01 19.67 -24.84
C GLN A 406 17.86 20.32 -25.59
N GLN A 407 16.95 20.99 -24.89
CA GLN A 407 15.74 21.52 -25.51
C GLN A 407 15.21 22.76 -24.79
N GLU A 408 14.79 23.76 -25.58
CA GLU A 408 14.02 24.91 -25.13
C GLU A 408 12.56 24.79 -25.60
N LEU A 409 11.63 25.00 -24.67
CA LEU A 409 10.18 24.83 -24.82
C LEU A 409 9.45 26.09 -24.34
N GLY A 410 9.82 27.25 -24.90
CA GLY A 410 9.29 28.55 -24.46
C GLY A 410 9.76 28.86 -23.04
N ASP A 411 8.84 28.79 -22.07
CA ASP A 411 9.14 29.04 -20.66
C ASP A 411 9.66 27.80 -19.92
N ALA A 412 10.12 26.77 -20.63
CA ALA A 412 10.69 25.57 -20.02
C ALA A 412 11.94 25.10 -20.76
N VAL A 413 12.85 24.47 -20.04
CA VAL A 413 14.09 23.91 -20.60
C VAL A 413 14.34 22.51 -20.08
N ILE A 414 14.89 21.66 -20.93
CA ILE A 414 15.40 20.33 -20.58
C ILE A 414 16.93 20.38 -20.67
N VAL A 415 17.58 20.06 -19.55
CA VAL A 415 19.03 20.03 -19.41
C VAL A 415 19.46 18.61 -19.09
N SER A 416 20.38 18.04 -19.86
CA SER A 416 21.02 16.77 -19.48
C SER A 416 22.18 17.01 -18.53
N VAL A 417 22.29 16.14 -17.55
CA VAL A 417 23.34 16.10 -16.53
C VAL A 417 24.19 14.87 -16.78
N ALA A 418 25.44 15.09 -17.16
CA ALA A 418 26.40 14.02 -17.33
C ALA A 418 26.87 13.52 -15.95
N HIS A 419 26.57 12.27 -15.64
CA HIS A 419 27.01 11.61 -14.41
C HIS A 419 27.58 10.23 -14.77
N GLU A 420 28.67 9.81 -14.10
CA GLU A 420 29.37 8.56 -14.45
C GLU A 420 28.52 7.31 -14.22
N GLU A 421 27.63 7.33 -13.22
CA GLU A 421 26.83 6.17 -12.83
C GLU A 421 25.32 6.34 -13.06
N GLN A 422 24.83 7.57 -13.25
CA GLN A 422 23.40 7.92 -13.21
C GLN A 422 23.10 9.21 -14.00
N PRO A 423 23.26 9.21 -15.33
CA PRO A 423 22.89 10.36 -16.16
C PRO A 423 21.42 10.72 -15.93
N ALA A 424 21.10 12.01 -16.01
CA ALA A 424 19.74 12.46 -15.80
C ALA A 424 19.38 13.63 -16.70
N SER A 425 18.10 13.73 -17.04
CA SER A 425 17.49 14.87 -17.70
C SER A 425 16.67 15.67 -16.69
N VAL A 426 16.88 16.99 -16.63
CA VAL A 426 16.26 17.91 -15.68
C VAL A 426 15.35 18.88 -16.44
N LEU A 427 14.08 18.95 -16.04
CA LEU A 427 13.14 19.95 -16.53
C LEU A 427 13.04 21.11 -15.54
N ALA A 428 13.32 22.31 -16.04
CA ALA A 428 13.09 23.56 -15.32
C ALA A 428 12.10 24.44 -16.08
N VAL A 429 11.34 25.25 -15.34
CA VAL A 429 10.30 26.13 -15.87
C VAL A 429 10.55 27.54 -15.35
N ASN A 430 10.56 28.51 -16.25
CA ASN A 430 10.58 29.92 -15.95
C ASN A 430 9.17 30.39 -15.60
N THR A 431 9.02 31.11 -14.50
CA THR A 431 7.76 31.69 -14.04
C THR A 431 7.91 33.19 -13.85
N GLU A 432 6.80 33.89 -13.54
CA GLU A 432 6.88 35.30 -13.15
C GLU A 432 7.76 35.54 -11.90
N ALA A 433 8.01 34.50 -11.10
CA ALA A 433 8.85 34.54 -9.89
C ALA A 433 10.28 34.02 -10.12
N GLY A 434 10.64 33.67 -11.37
CA GLY A 434 11.94 33.10 -11.74
C GLY A 434 11.87 31.61 -12.07
N TRP A 435 13.03 30.99 -12.23
CA TRP A 435 13.18 29.58 -12.59
C TRP A 435 12.91 28.65 -11.41
N LEU A 436 12.23 27.54 -11.70
CA LEU A 436 11.96 26.46 -10.74
C LEU A 436 12.27 25.11 -11.38
N LEU A 437 12.81 24.18 -10.58
CA LEU A 437 12.96 22.79 -10.97
C LEU A 437 11.61 22.10 -10.91
N ARG A 438 11.23 21.43 -12.00
CA ARG A 438 9.95 20.73 -12.08
C ARG A 438 10.14 19.23 -11.93
N GLU A 439 10.96 18.61 -12.76
CA GLU A 439 11.10 17.15 -12.83
C GLU A 439 12.54 16.76 -13.12
N VAL A 440 12.93 15.56 -12.69
CA VAL A 440 14.20 14.91 -13.03
C VAL A 440 13.90 13.49 -13.48
N TRP A 441 14.50 13.05 -14.58
CA TRP A 441 14.42 11.69 -15.10
C TRP A 441 15.83 11.11 -15.14
N VAL A 442 16.05 9.94 -14.56
CA VAL A 442 17.32 9.21 -14.68
C VAL A 442 17.28 8.40 -15.98
N ASP A 443 18.29 8.57 -16.83
CA ASP A 443 18.36 8.00 -18.18
C ASP A 443 18.82 6.52 -18.20
#